data_AF-A0A6A6D9G3-F1
#
_entry.id   AF-A0A6A6D9G3-F1
#
_cell.length_a   1.000
_cell.length_b   1.000
_cell.length_c   1.000
_cell.angle_alpha   90.00
_cell.angle_beta   90.00
_cell.angle_gamma   90.00
#
_symmetry.space_group_name_H-M   'P 1'
#
loop_
_entity.id
_entity.type
_entity.pdbx_description
1 polymer ?
#
loop_
_entity_poly.entity_id
_entity_poly.type
_entity_poly.pdbx_seq_one_letter_code
_entity_poly.pdbx_strand_id
1 'polypeptide(L)'
;IATRAQALALHTEGMDYSLIEAATGIKQRQIQSYAAEARKRGYNPQVSKVILDEHVQDKPRLGRLKKITPEKAQEVLDAVKKKYYSRELSIKALSTKVGLLANRV
;
A
#
# COMPACT_ATOMS: atom_id res chain seq x y z
N ILE A 1 -15.59 6.37 -0.74
CA ILE A 1 -14.93 7.66 -0.39
C ILE A 1 -15.92 8.56 0.35
N ALA A 2 -17.09 8.84 -0.22
CA ALA A 2 -18.16 9.67 0.37
C ALA A 2 -18.48 9.37 1.86
N THR A 3 -18.68 8.10 2.23
CA THR A 3 -19.03 7.71 3.62
C THR A 3 -17.97 8.12 4.66
N ARG A 4 -16.68 8.08 4.28
CA ARG A 4 -15.59 8.51 5.16
C ARG A 4 -15.49 10.02 5.25
N ALA A 5 -15.75 10.73 4.15
CA ALA A 5 -15.82 12.18 4.14
C ALA A 5 -16.98 12.65 5.03
N GLN A 6 -18.14 11.98 4.95
CA GLN A 6 -19.28 12.22 5.83
C GLN A 6 -18.92 11.96 7.30
N ALA A 7 -18.33 10.81 7.63
CA ALA A 7 -17.92 10.53 9.01
C ALA A 7 -16.91 11.55 9.55
N LEU A 8 -15.96 11.99 8.71
CA LEU A 8 -14.99 13.02 9.08
C LEU A 8 -15.67 14.38 9.29
N ALA A 9 -16.63 14.76 8.44
CA ALA A 9 -17.41 15.99 8.58
C ALA A 9 -18.21 15.99 9.89
N LEU A 10 -18.95 14.91 10.17
CA LEU A 10 -19.72 14.78 11.40
C LEU A 10 -18.81 14.82 12.65
N HIS A 11 -17.64 14.18 12.57
CA HIS A 11 -16.64 14.24 13.64
C HIS A 11 -16.10 15.66 13.84
N THR A 12 -15.88 16.43 12.77
CA THR A 12 -15.40 17.81 12.87
C THR A 12 -16.44 18.78 13.42
N GLU A 13 -17.73 18.48 13.26
CA GLU A 13 -18.83 19.21 13.91
C GLU A 13 -19.04 18.78 15.38
N GLY A 14 -18.24 17.84 15.90
CA GLY A 14 -18.27 17.44 17.30
C GLY A 14 -19.41 16.48 17.66
N MET A 15 -20.02 15.80 16.69
CA MET A 15 -21.05 14.79 16.96
C MET A 15 -20.49 13.59 17.72
N ASP A 16 -21.36 12.99 18.55
CA ASP A 16 -21.03 11.78 19.30
C ASP A 16 -20.72 10.60 18.37
N TYR A 17 -19.69 9.84 18.73
CA TYR A 17 -19.24 8.69 17.93
C TYR A 17 -20.34 7.64 17.73
N SER A 18 -21.24 7.46 18.69
CA SER A 18 -22.36 6.51 18.56
C SER A 18 -23.33 6.92 17.45
N LEU A 19 -23.61 8.21 17.31
CA LEU A 19 -24.47 8.73 16.24
C LEU A 19 -23.77 8.66 14.88
N ILE A 20 -22.47 8.94 14.84
CA ILE A 20 -21.68 8.82 13.60
C ILE A 20 -21.61 7.36 13.14
N GLU A 21 -21.42 6.42 14.08
CA GLU A 21 -21.42 4.99 13.77
C GLU A 21 -22.79 4.51 13.28
N ALA A 22 -23.89 4.97 13.90
CA ALA A 22 -25.24 4.67 13.41
C ALA A 22 -25.52 5.23 12.01
N ALA A 23 -25.02 6.44 11.70
CA ALA A 23 -25.25 7.10 10.41
C ALA A 23 -24.34 6.57 9.29
N THR A 24 -23.10 6.21 9.59
CA THR A 24 -22.07 5.90 8.58
C THR A 24 -21.59 4.44 8.60
N GLY A 25 -21.90 3.69 9.66
CA GLY A 25 -21.40 2.34 9.89
C GLY A 25 -19.91 2.26 10.26
N ILE A 26 -19.24 3.41 10.43
CA ILE A 26 -17.80 3.49 10.69
C ILE A 26 -17.59 3.54 12.20
N LYS A 27 -16.76 2.63 12.72
CA LYS A 27 -16.46 2.55 14.15
C LYS A 27 -15.64 3.75 14.63
N GLN A 28 -15.78 4.13 15.90
CA GLN A 28 -14.98 5.19 16.54
C GLN A 28 -13.48 5.12 16.21
N ARG A 29 -12.87 3.94 16.31
CA ARG A 29 -11.44 3.74 16.02
C ARG A 29 -11.07 4.11 14.59
N GLN A 30 -11.95 3.81 13.62
CA GLN A 30 -11.75 4.16 12.22
C GLN A 30 -11.92 5.66 12.00
N ILE A 31 -12.92 6.29 12.62
CA ILE A 31 -13.13 7.75 12.56
C ILE A 31 -11.86 8.49 13.03
N GLN A 32 -11.31 8.09 14.18
CA GLN A 32 -10.07 8.67 14.70
C GLN A 32 -8.87 8.47 13.76
N SER A 33 -8.73 7.26 13.18
CA SER A 33 -7.70 6.98 12.19
C SER A 33 -7.84 7.89 10.95
N TYR A 34 -9.06 8.08 10.45
CA TYR A 34 -9.31 8.95 9.30
C TYR A 34 -9.02 10.42 9.63
N ALA A 35 -9.41 10.90 10.81
CA ALA A 35 -9.08 12.26 11.25
C ALA A 35 -7.56 12.47 11.36
N ALA A 36 -6.83 11.50 11.91
CA ALA A 36 -5.37 11.57 12.00
C ALA A 36 -4.70 11.55 10.61
N GLU A 37 -5.19 10.71 9.69
CA GLU A 37 -4.67 10.68 8.32
C GLU A 37 -5.00 11.95 7.53
N ALA A 38 -6.22 12.47 7.64
CA ALA A 38 -6.62 13.70 6.99
C ALA A 38 -5.74 14.88 7.44
N ARG A 39 -5.47 15.01 8.75
CA ARG A 39 -4.55 16.03 9.29
C ARG A 39 -3.13 15.87 8.74
N LYS A 40 -2.62 14.63 8.63
CA LYS A 40 -1.31 14.37 8.01
C LYS A 40 -1.25 14.80 6.53
N ARG A 41 -2.39 14.81 5.84
CA ARG A 41 -2.54 15.25 4.45
C ARG A 41 -2.96 16.72 4.32
N GLY A 42 -2.81 17.50 5.39
CA GLY A 42 -3.05 18.95 5.37
C GLY A 42 -4.48 19.40 5.67
N TYR A 43 -5.40 18.50 6.01
CA TYR A 43 -6.75 18.90 6.42
C TYR A 43 -6.72 19.67 7.75
N ASN A 44 -7.19 20.92 7.72
CA ASN A 44 -7.33 21.76 8.91
C ASN A 44 -8.76 22.33 9.03
N PRO A 45 -9.62 21.74 9.87
CA PRO A 45 -11.02 22.16 10.01
C PRO A 45 -11.19 23.58 10.58
N GLN A 46 -10.15 24.17 11.19
CA GLN A 46 -10.20 25.55 11.70
C GLN A 46 -9.99 26.59 10.59
N VAL A 47 -9.32 26.22 9.50
CA VAL A 47 -9.05 27.11 8.35
C VAL A 47 -10.10 26.89 7.27
N SER A 48 -10.41 25.62 6.97
CA SER A 48 -11.44 25.25 6.01
C SER A 48 -12.05 23.91 6.38
N LYS A 49 -13.38 23.87 6.45
CA LYS A 49 -14.15 22.63 6.66
C LYS A 49 -14.32 21.80 5.38
N VAL A 50 -13.77 22.27 4.25
CA VAL A 50 -13.88 21.56 2.96
C VAL A 50 -13.03 20.30 3.01
N ILE A 51 -13.66 19.15 2.77
CA ILE A 51 -12.98 17.86 2.71
C ILE A 51 -12.78 17.50 1.24
N LEU A 52 -11.53 17.53 0.80
CA LEU A 52 -11.11 17.07 -0.53
C LEU A 52 -10.89 15.55 -0.53
N ASP A 53 -11.02 14.94 -1.71
CA ASP A 53 -10.80 13.49 -1.91
C ASP A 53 -9.40 13.05 -1.45
N GLU A 54 -8.39 13.90 -1.65
CA GLU A 54 -7.01 13.66 -1.23
C GLU A 54 -6.87 13.38 0.26
N HIS A 55 -7.73 13.98 1.10
CA HIS A 55 -7.69 13.77 2.55
C HIS A 55 -8.23 12.40 2.98
N VAL A 56 -9.07 11.78 2.14
CA VAL A 56 -9.89 10.62 2.51
C VAL A 56 -9.57 9.37 1.69
N GLN A 57 -8.86 9.53 0.57
CA GLN A 57 -8.46 8.45 -0.32
C GLN A 57 -7.67 7.35 0.41
N ASP A 58 -7.87 6.09 0.03
CA ASP A 58 -7.04 5.00 0.54
C ASP A 58 -5.61 5.15 0.05
N LYS A 59 -4.65 4.85 0.94
CA LYS A 59 -3.26 4.73 0.52
C LYS A 59 -3.12 3.60 -0.48
N PRO A 60 -2.25 3.74 -1.50
CA PRO A 60 -1.97 2.66 -2.42
C PRO A 60 -1.47 1.44 -1.64
N ARG A 61 -2.08 0.28 -1.90
CA ARG A 61 -1.67 -0.98 -1.29
C ARG A 61 -0.35 -1.39 -1.94
N LEU A 62 0.75 -1.25 -1.22
CA LEU A 62 2.11 -1.58 -1.70
C LEU A 62 2.34 -3.08 -1.97
N GLY A 63 1.33 -3.92 -1.75
CA GLY A 63 1.41 -5.37 -1.94
C GLY A 63 2.50 -6.02 -1.09
N ARG A 64 2.77 -7.29 -1.36
CA ARG A 64 3.90 -7.99 -0.73
C ARG A 64 5.18 -7.61 -1.47
N LEU A 65 6.20 -7.17 -0.72
CA LEU A 65 7.54 -6.95 -1.28
C LEU A 65 8.04 -8.23 -1.96
N LYS A 66 8.49 -8.10 -3.22
CA LYS A 66 9.12 -9.19 -3.95
C LYS A 66 10.50 -9.46 -3.36
N LYS A 67 10.87 -10.73 -3.23
CA LYS A 67 12.21 -11.15 -2.77
C LYS A 67 13.33 -10.80 -3.75
N ILE A 68 12.98 -10.49 -4.99
CA ILE A 68 13.91 -10.29 -6.11
C ILE A 68 13.83 -8.82 -6.51
N THR A 69 14.98 -8.16 -6.53
CA THR A 69 15.11 -6.79 -7.06
C THR A 69 14.96 -6.81 -8.59
N PRO A 70 14.53 -5.70 -9.22
CA PRO A 70 14.40 -5.64 -10.68
C PRO A 70 15.74 -5.93 -11.39
N GLU A 71 16.86 -5.50 -10.80
CA GLU A 71 18.22 -5.79 -11.29
C GLU A 71 18.49 -7.30 -11.34
N LYS A 72 18.13 -8.02 -10.27
CA LYS A 72 18.34 -9.47 -10.20
C LYS A 72 17.41 -10.23 -11.14
N ALA A 73 16.21 -9.71 -11.39
CA ALA A 73 15.33 -10.26 -12.40
C ALA A 73 15.93 -10.12 -13.81
N GLN A 74 16.57 -8.97 -14.10
CA GLN A 74 17.26 -8.76 -15.38
C GLN A 74 18.45 -9.70 -15.54
N GLU A 75 19.23 -9.92 -14.49
CA GLU A 75 20.35 -10.87 -14.51
C GLU A 75 19.89 -12.32 -14.81
N VAL A 76 18.74 -12.73 -14.25
CA VAL A 76 18.11 -14.02 -14.59
C VAL A 76 17.74 -14.06 -16.07
N LEU A 77 17.11 -13.00 -16.60
CA LEU A 77 16.72 -12.93 -18.02
C LEU A 77 17.94 -13.01 -18.94
N ASP A 78 19.02 -12.31 -18.62
CA ASP A 78 20.24 -12.32 -19.42
C ASP A 78 20.94 -13.69 -19.37
N ALA A 79 20.94 -14.33 -18.19
CA ALA A 79 21.47 -15.68 -18.04
C ALA A 79 20.66 -16.72 -18.85
N VAL A 80 19.33 -16.59 -18.90
CA VAL A 80 18.45 -17.43 -19.71
C VAL A 80 18.68 -17.18 -21.20
N LYS A 81 18.66 -15.92 -21.65
CA LYS A 81 18.89 -15.55 -23.06
C LYS A 81 20.23 -16.05 -23.57
N LYS A 82 21.32 -15.82 -22.82
CA LYS A 82 22.66 -16.29 -23.18
C LYS A 82 22.72 -17.81 -23.33
N LYS A 83 21.94 -18.55 -22.52
CA LYS A 83 21.94 -20.01 -22.54
C LYS A 83 20.97 -20.63 -23.53
N TYR A 84 19.94 -19.91 -23.96
CA TYR A 84 19.03 -20.32 -25.03
C TYR A 84 19.77 -20.59 -26.35
N TYR A 85 20.82 -19.81 -26.65
CA TYR A 85 21.71 -20.05 -27.81
C TYR A 85 22.73 -21.19 -27.59
N SER A 86 22.62 -21.94 -26.49
CA SER A 86 23.54 -23.02 -26.10
C SER A 86 22.78 -24.12 -25.34
N ARG A 87 23.46 -24.98 -24.59
CA ARG A 87 22.82 -26.03 -23.78
C ARG A 87 21.96 -25.42 -22.65
N GLU A 88 20.70 -25.82 -22.56
CA GLU A 88 19.75 -25.38 -21.55
C GLU A 88 20.20 -25.79 -20.13
N LEU A 89 20.00 -24.90 -19.15
CA LEU A 89 20.29 -25.17 -17.73
C LEU A 89 18.98 -25.41 -16.97
N SER A 90 19.04 -26.29 -15.97
CA SER A 90 17.93 -26.45 -15.03
C SER A 90 17.73 -25.19 -14.19
N ILE A 91 16.50 -24.99 -13.71
CA ILE A 91 16.13 -23.86 -12.84
C ILE A 91 17.04 -23.80 -11.60
N LYS A 92 17.40 -24.95 -11.04
CA LYS A 92 18.31 -25.05 -9.89
C LYS A 92 19.70 -24.52 -10.24
N ALA A 93 20.28 -24.95 -11.37
CA ALA A 93 21.59 -24.50 -11.82
C ALA A 93 21.61 -22.99 -12.15
N LEU A 94 20.53 -22.47 -12.76
CA LEU A 94 20.36 -21.04 -13.01
C LEU A 94 20.28 -20.24 -11.71
N SER A 95 19.47 -20.71 -10.75
CA SER A 95 19.30 -20.06 -9.44
C SER A 95 20.61 -19.99 -8.66
N THR A 96 21.40 -21.08 -8.65
CA THR A 96 22.74 -21.10 -8.06
C THR A 96 23.69 -20.13 -8.76
N LYS A 97 23.69 -20.10 -10.09
CA LYS A 97 24.56 -19.23 -10.88
C LYS A 97 24.28 -17.75 -10.65
N VAL A 98 23.00 -17.38 -10.55
CA VAL A 98 22.56 -16.01 -10.27
C VAL A 98 22.62 -15.71 -8.76
N GLY A 99 23.01 -16.67 -7.90
CA GLY A 99 23.15 -16.46 -6.46
C GLY A 99 21.83 -16.27 -5.71
N LEU A 100 20.71 -16.77 -6.26
CA LEU A 100 19.40 -16.74 -5.63
C LEU A 100 19.21 -17.87 -4.59
N LEU A 101 19.97 -18.95 -4.71
CA LEU A 101 20.09 -20.01 -3.71
C LEU A 101 21.53 -20.07 -3.20
N ALA A 102 21.70 -20.10 -1.88
CA ALA A 102 23.01 -20.35 -1.28
C ALA A 102 23.51 -21.73 -1.68
N ASN A 103 24.79 -21.83 -2.04
CA ASN A 103 25.49 -23.10 -2.15
C ASN A 103 25.51 -23.73 -0.74
N ARG A 104 24.65 -24.72 -0.50
CA ARG A 104 24.88 -25.63 0.62
C ARG A 104 26.12 -26.43 0.26
N VAL A 105 27.22 -26.10 0.92
CA VAL A 105 28.43 -26.93 1.06
C VAL A 105 28.04 -28.22 1.77
#